data_AF-A0A1C5G768-F1
#
_entry.id   AF-A0A1C5G768-F1
#
_cell.length_a   1.000
_cell.length_b   1.000
_cell.length_c   1.000
_cell.angle_alpha   90.00
_cell.angle_beta   90.00
_cell.angle_gamma   90.00
#
_symmetry.space_group_name_H-M   'P 1'
#
loop_
_entity.id
_entity.type
_entity.pdbx_description
1 polymer ?
#
loop_
_entity_poly.entity_id
_entity_poly.type
_entity_poly.pdbx_seq_one_letter_code
_entity_poly.pdbx_strand_id
1 'polypeptide(L)'
;MIPAPARVGLATTNDPYLLRNLIWCGPCDVPMYPNPAWGQRTYKCGLGCRRIALPADAIESVTWTAAERRATLDAIAPPCRQSVLELLLVKVIVVSDAPDDLAFVWRT
;
A
#
# COMPACT_ATOMS: atom_id res chain seq x y z
N MET A 1 16.42 -32.24 14.60
CA MET A 1 15.74 -31.01 15.04
C MET A 1 15.27 -30.26 13.82
N ILE A 2 13.97 -30.26 13.54
CA ILE A 2 13.40 -29.42 12.49
C ILE A 2 13.17 -28.04 13.14
N PRO A 3 13.75 -26.95 12.62
CA PRO A 3 13.49 -25.63 13.19
C PRO A 3 12.01 -25.30 13.01
N ALA A 4 11.36 -24.88 14.10
CA ALA A 4 10.00 -24.37 14.05
C ALA A 4 9.94 -23.19 13.07
N PRO A 5 8.88 -23.05 12.25
CA PRO A 5 8.73 -21.89 11.39
C PRO A 5 8.76 -20.64 12.28
N ALA A 6 9.66 -19.71 11.97
CA ALA A 6 9.69 -18.42 12.63
C ALA A 6 8.28 -17.83 12.52
N ARG A 7 7.61 -17.65 13.66
CA ARG A 7 6.41 -16.82 13.73
C ARG A 7 6.86 -15.46 13.24
N VAL A 8 6.55 -15.13 11.99
CA VAL A 8 6.80 -13.79 11.46
C VAL A 8 5.90 -12.87 12.27
N GLY A 9 6.45 -12.31 13.35
CA GLY A 9 5.77 -11.31 14.14
C GLY A 9 5.52 -10.11 13.24
N LEU A 10 4.28 -9.65 13.18
CA LEU A 10 3.96 -8.40 12.48
C LEU A 10 4.73 -7.28 13.16
N ALA A 11 5.63 -6.62 12.41
CA ALA A 11 6.28 -5.42 12.90
C ALA A 11 5.24 -4.30 13.01
N THR A 12 5.31 -3.52 14.08
CA THR A 12 4.54 -2.29 14.18
C THR A 12 5.31 -1.16 13.50
N THR A 13 4.59 -0.30 12.79
CA THR A 13 5.13 0.89 12.14
C THR A 13 4.37 2.13 12.63
N ASN A 14 5.09 3.24 12.74
CA ASN A 14 4.52 4.57 12.92
C ASN A 14 4.61 5.40 11.63
N ASP A 15 4.96 4.77 10.50
CA ASP A 15 4.94 5.46 9.21
C ASP A 15 3.49 5.85 8.89
N PRO A 16 3.21 7.13 8.61
CA PRO A 16 1.88 7.51 8.18
C PRO A 16 1.52 6.79 6.85
N TYR A 17 2.45 6.61 5.92
CA TYR A 17 2.12 6.13 4.58
C TYR A 17 2.08 4.61 4.51
N LEU A 18 0.86 4.05 4.58
CA LEU A 18 0.62 2.61 4.63
C LEU A 18 1.15 1.86 3.39
N LEU A 19 1.20 2.54 2.23
CA LEU A 19 1.64 1.96 0.97
C LEU A 19 3.05 2.38 0.58
N ARG A 20 3.83 2.95 1.50
CA ARG A 20 5.24 3.24 1.22
C ARG A 20 5.93 1.97 0.72
N ASN A 21 6.66 2.11 -0.40
CA ASN A 21 7.33 1.02 -1.13
C ASN A 21 6.42 -0.01 -1.82
N LEU A 22 5.10 0.04 -1.62
CA LEU A 22 4.13 -0.86 -2.24
C LEU A 22 3.36 -0.21 -3.40
N ILE A 23 3.25 1.11 -3.45
CA ILE A 23 2.50 1.82 -4.49
C ILE A 23 3.35 2.13 -5.74
N TRP A 24 2.79 1.84 -6.91
CA TRP A 24 3.44 1.96 -8.21
C TRP A 24 2.56 2.71 -9.20
N CYS A 25 3.19 3.50 -10.06
CA CYS A 25 2.52 4.19 -11.15
C CYS A 25 2.38 3.25 -12.34
N GLY A 26 1.15 2.86 -12.73
CA GLY A 26 0.92 1.97 -13.87
C GLY A 26 1.53 2.47 -15.19
N PRO A 27 1.28 3.72 -15.62
CA PRO A 27 1.83 4.24 -16.89
C PRO A 27 3.36 4.29 -16.96
N CYS A 28 4.01 4.54 -15.82
CA CYS A 28 5.45 4.76 -15.76
C CYS A 28 6.23 3.54 -15.24
N ASP A 29 5.54 2.52 -14.72
CA ASP A 29 6.06 1.35 -13.99
C ASP A 29 7.20 1.67 -13.00
N VAL A 30 7.04 2.76 -12.24
CA VAL A 30 7.96 3.17 -11.18
C VAL A 30 7.26 3.28 -9.84
N PRO A 31 7.98 3.09 -8.72
CA PRO A 31 7.46 3.36 -7.39
C PRO A 31 6.97 4.80 -7.27
N MET A 32 5.78 4.98 -6.70
CA MET A 32 5.30 6.31 -6.29
C MET A 32 5.85 6.65 -4.90
N TYR A 33 6.01 7.94 -4.64
CA TYR A 33 6.58 8.43 -3.39
C TYR A 33 5.57 9.27 -2.61
N PRO A 34 5.63 9.27 -1.27
CA PRO A 34 4.88 10.19 -0.44
C PRO A 34 5.20 11.65 -0.76
N ASN A 35 4.16 12.44 -1.01
CA ASN A 35 4.27 13.85 -1.38
C ASN A 35 3.32 14.67 -0.48
N PRO A 36 3.67 14.96 0.78
CA PRO A 36 2.82 15.75 1.65
C PRO A 36 2.61 17.15 1.03
N ALA A 37 1.36 17.56 0.84
CA ALA A 37 1.02 18.84 0.25
C ALA A 37 -0.11 19.50 1.06
N TRP A 38 0.11 20.72 1.56
CA TRP A 38 -0.88 21.50 2.31
C TRP A 38 -1.54 20.74 3.49
N GLY A 39 -0.74 19.96 4.23
CA GLY A 39 -1.23 19.16 5.36
C GLY A 39 -2.00 17.90 4.96
N GLN A 40 -2.14 17.63 3.65
CA GLN A 40 -2.72 16.39 3.13
C GLN A 40 -1.63 15.38 2.79
N ARG A 41 -1.92 14.11 3.05
CA ARG A 41 -1.05 13.00 2.67
C ARG A 41 -1.42 12.58 1.25
N THR A 42 -0.44 12.62 0.35
CA THR A 42 -0.67 12.20 -1.05
C THR A 42 0.48 11.35 -1.56
N TYR A 43 0.24 10.60 -2.63
CA TYR A 43 1.26 9.90 -3.40
C TYR A 43 1.44 10.56 -4.77
N LYS A 44 2.68 10.63 -5.24
CA LYS A 44 3.01 11.20 -6.55
C LYS A 44 3.97 10.32 -7.33
N CYS A 45 3.86 10.35 -8.65
CA CYS A 45 4.82 9.69 -9.54
C CYS A 45 6.11 10.51 -9.64
N GLY A 46 7.27 9.87 -9.44
CA GLY A 46 8.59 10.50 -9.56
C GLY A 46 8.91 11.06 -10.95
N LEU A 47 8.33 10.46 -12.00
CA LEU A 47 8.54 10.87 -13.39
C LEU A 47 7.52 11.90 -13.89
N GLY A 48 6.58 12.33 -13.04
CA GLY A 48 5.65 13.41 -13.38
C GLY A 48 4.56 13.06 -14.41
N CYS A 49 4.41 11.79 -14.82
CA CYS A 49 3.32 11.39 -15.73
C CYS A 49 1.92 11.64 -15.13
N ARG A 50 1.80 11.67 -13.80
CA ARG A 50 0.60 12.13 -13.09
C ARG A 50 0.82 13.54 -12.55
N ARG A 51 0.10 14.51 -13.12
CA ARG A 51 0.18 15.93 -12.71
C ARG A 51 -0.44 16.18 -11.34
N ILE A 52 -1.50 15.43 -11.03
CA ILE A 52 -2.23 15.51 -9.77
C ILE A 52 -1.69 14.45 -8.81
N ALA A 53 -1.42 14.85 -7.58
CA ALA A 53 -1.05 13.90 -6.53
C ALA A 53 -2.31 13.25 -5.95
N LEU A 54 -2.23 11.95 -5.67
CA LEU A 54 -3.41 11.18 -5.28
C LEU A 54 -3.55 11.12 -3.76
N PRO A 55 -4.77 11.29 -3.21
CA PRO A 55 -4.98 11.27 -1.77
C PRO A 55 -4.63 9.91 -1.19
N ALA A 56 -3.70 9.90 -0.22
CA ALA A 56 -3.20 8.67 0.40
C ALA A 56 -4.34 7.94 1.11
N ASP A 57 -5.17 8.65 1.88
CA ASP A 57 -6.23 8.05 2.69
C ASP A 57 -7.24 7.25 1.85
N ALA A 58 -7.57 7.76 0.66
CA ALA A 58 -8.51 7.07 -0.24
C ALA A 58 -7.90 5.77 -0.80
N ILE A 59 -6.69 5.85 -1.37
CA ILE A 59 -6.01 4.68 -1.97
C ILE A 59 -5.67 3.64 -0.91
N GLU A 60 -5.22 4.08 0.27
CA GLU A 60 -4.91 3.23 1.40
C GLU A 60 -6.16 2.51 1.92
N SER A 61 -7.29 3.22 2.03
CA SER A 61 -8.55 2.61 2.45
C SER A 61 -9.02 1.56 1.45
N VAL A 62 -8.98 1.84 0.15
CA VAL A 62 -9.36 0.87 -0.89
C VAL A 62 -8.45 -0.36 -0.85
N THR A 63 -7.14 -0.14 -0.72
CA THR A 63 -6.16 -1.24 -0.62
C THR A 63 -6.39 -2.10 0.61
N TRP A 64 -6.63 -1.49 1.77
CA TRP A 64 -6.88 -2.23 3.00
C TRP A 64 -8.16 -3.07 2.89
N THR A 65 -9.25 -2.51 2.37
CA THR A 65 -10.49 -3.27 2.12
C THR A 65 -10.27 -4.44 1.15
N ALA A 66 -9.43 -4.27 0.13
CA ALA A 66 -9.07 -5.37 -0.77
C ALA A 66 -8.29 -6.49 -0.03
N ALA A 67 -7.35 -6.11 0.84
CA ALA A 67 -6.58 -7.06 1.65
C ALA A 67 -7.46 -7.80 2.67
N GLU A 68 -8.38 -7.10 3.34
CA GLU A 68 -9.37 -7.69 4.25
C GLU A 68 -10.18 -8.79 3.56
N ARG A 69 -10.70 -8.49 2.35
CA ARG A 69 -11.46 -9.45 1.54
C ARG A 69 -10.61 -10.63 1.06
N ARG A 70 -9.33 -10.40 0.73
CA ARG A 70 -8.45 -11.41 0.13
C ARG A 70 -7.97 -12.46 1.13
N ALA A 71 -7.72 -12.04 2.37
CA ALA A 71 -7.13 -12.88 3.42
C ALA A 71 -8.04 -13.09 4.64
N THR A 72 -9.30 -12.64 4.55
CA THR A 72 -10.29 -12.71 5.65
C THR A 72 -9.71 -12.15 6.95
N LEU A 73 -9.05 -10.99 6.84
CA LEU A 73 -8.43 -10.34 7.99
C LEU A 73 -9.53 -9.75 8.88
N ASP A 74 -9.37 -9.90 10.19
CA ASP A 74 -10.23 -9.26 11.17
C ASP A 74 -9.38 -8.68 12.30
N ALA A 75 -9.84 -7.55 12.86
CA ALA A 75 -9.27 -6.89 14.03
C ALA A 75 -7.74 -6.60 14.00
N ILE A 76 -7.13 -6.44 12.82
CA ILE A 76 -5.71 -6.06 12.72
C ILE A 76 -5.52 -4.62 13.20
N ALA A 77 -4.74 -4.46 14.26
CA ALA A 77 -4.41 -3.16 14.83
C ALA A 77 -3.76 -2.25 13.77
N PRO A 78 -4.11 -0.95 13.71
CA PRO A 78 -3.58 -0.02 12.71
C PRO A 78 -2.04 -0.05 12.55
N PRO A 79 -1.23 -0.10 13.63
CA PRO A 79 0.23 -0.13 13.51
C PRO A 79 0.79 -1.38 12.81
N CYS A 80 0.03 -2.48 12.74
CA CYS A 80 0.47 -3.72 12.09
C CYS A 80 0.07 -3.78 10.61
N ARG A 81 -0.79 -2.87 10.13
CA ARG A 81 -1.40 -2.96 8.80
C ARG A 81 -0.36 -2.94 7.68
N GLN A 82 0.69 -2.13 7.80
CA GLN A 82 1.74 -2.07 6.78
C GLN A 82 2.43 -3.42 6.63
N SER A 83 2.86 -4.04 7.73
CA SER A 83 3.47 -5.37 7.73
C SER A 83 2.55 -6.42 7.10
N VAL A 84 1.24 -6.36 7.39
CA VAL A 84 0.27 -7.26 6.75
C VAL A 84 0.22 -7.04 5.25
N LEU A 85 0.18 -5.79 4.79
CA LEU A 85 0.19 -5.49 3.35
C LEU A 85 1.50 -5.92 2.69
N GLU A 86 2.65 -5.72 3.31
CA GLU A 86 3.95 -6.17 2.78
C GLU A 86 4.04 -7.70 2.66
N LEU A 87 3.37 -8.44 3.56
CA LEU A 87 3.24 -9.90 3.49
C LEU A 87 2.28 -10.37 2.41
N LEU A 88 1.22 -9.61 2.11
CA LEU A 88 0.18 -10.00 1.14
C LEU A 88 0.43 -9.48 -0.28
N LEU A 89 1.08 -8.32 -0.43
CA LEU A 89 1.22 -7.61 -1.70
C LEU A 89 2.67 -7.62 -2.19
N VAL A 90 2.81 -7.77 -3.50
CA VAL A 90 4.03 -7.42 -4.24
C VAL A 90 3.98 -5.93 -4.57
N LYS A 91 2.88 -5.45 -5.18
CA LYS A 91 2.64 -4.03 -5.47
C LYS A 91 1.17 -3.71 -5.66
N VAL A 92 0.82 -2.44 -5.42
CA VAL A 92 -0.43 -1.79 -5.80
C VAL A 92 -0.15 -0.89 -6.99
N ILE A 93 -0.84 -1.10 -8.10
CA ILE A 93 -0.64 -0.36 -9.34
C ILE A 93 -1.79 0.63 -9.49
N VAL A 94 -1.46 1.91 -9.53
CA VAL A 94 -2.40 2.97 -9.85
C VAL A 94 -2.62 3.00 -11.37
N VAL A 95 -3.83 2.68 -11.82
CA VAL A 95 -4.16 2.59 -13.26
C VAL A 95 -4.54 3.96 -13.82
N SER A 96 -5.50 4.65 -13.19
CA SER A 96 -5.89 6.03 -13.53
C SER A 96 -5.75 6.99 -12.35
N ASP A 97 -6.14 8.26 -12.53
CA ASP A 97 -6.11 9.25 -11.46
C ASP A 97 -7.28 9.09 -10.46
N ALA A 98 -8.19 8.14 -10.70
CA ALA A 98 -9.25 7.79 -9.77
C ALA A 98 -8.68 6.92 -8.61
N PRO A 99 -9.03 7.22 -7.35
CA PRO A 99 -8.44 6.52 -6.20
C PRO A 99 -8.89 5.07 -6.02
N ASP A 100 -9.97 4.66 -6.69
CA ASP A 100 -10.54 3.31 -6.69
C ASP A 100 -10.09 2.46 -7.88
N ASP A 101 -9.47 3.07 -8.89
CA ASP A 101 -8.96 2.39 -10.08
C ASP A 101 -7.53 1.86 -9.84
N LEU A 102 -7.48 0.81 -9.03
CA LEU A 102 -6.26 0.15 -8.57
C LEU A 102 -6.22 -1.31 -9.05
N ALA A 103 -5.04 -1.75 -9.49
CA ALA A 103 -4.75 -3.17 -9.70
C ALA A 103 -3.81 -3.68 -8.60
N PHE A 104 -4.08 -4.88 -8.10
CA PHE A 104 -3.31 -5.48 -7.01
C PHE A 104 -2.51 -6.68 -7.50
N VAL A 105 -1.21 -6.68 -7.21
CA VAL A 105 -0.35 -7.84 -7.44
C VAL A 105 -0.09 -8.50 -6.09
N TRP A 106 -0.73 -9.64 -5.85
CA TRP A 106 -0.64 -10.38 -4.59
C TRP A 106 0.54 -11.34 -4.57
N ARG A 107 1.08 -11.59 -3.37
CA ARG A 107 1.99 -12.71 -3.11
C ARG A 107 1.17 -14.00 -3.03
N THR A 108 1.67 -15.07 -3.64
CA THR A 108 1.06 -16.42 -3.66
C THR A 108 1.37 -17.19 -2.40
#